data_AF-A0A653LY23-F1
#
_entry.id   AF-A0A653LY23-F1
#
_cell.length_a   1.000
_cell.length_b   1.000
_cell.length_c   1.000
_cell.angle_alpha   90.00
_cell.angle_beta   90.00
_cell.angle_gamma   90.00
#
_symmetry.space_group_name_H-M   'P 1'
#
loop_
_entity.id
_entity.type
_entity.pdbx_description
1 polymer ?
#
loop_
_entity_poly.entity_id
_entity_poly.type
_entity_poly.pdbx_seq_one_letter_code
_entity_poly.pdbx_strand_id
1 'polypeptide(L)'
;MFLSEDYLYYSEEGYIAFSDYPTLSAEYQDGGFAPRAVAIHIIYFDNEDKLRIKHFVSDANNDISNPAGKFSVAIHKLVLWERGLENKNQSSGLNNFIELYNASRYSGFGIVKKLSSMHHLEIMNRYLSERA
;
A
#
# COMPACT_ATOMS: atom_id res chain seq x y z
N MET A 1 -7.74 -6.85 3.86
CA MET A 1 -6.86 -8.01 4.14
C MET A 1 -6.18 -7.76 5.48
N PHE A 2 -6.00 -8.79 6.29
CA PHE A 2 -5.27 -8.73 7.56
C PHE A 2 -3.76 -8.80 7.31
N LEU A 3 -2.94 -8.06 8.08
CA LEU A 3 -1.47 -8.09 7.96
C LEU A 3 -0.86 -9.06 8.99
N SER A 4 -0.82 -8.64 10.26
CA SER A 4 -0.39 -9.45 11.42
C SER A 4 -0.86 -8.77 12.72
N GLU A 5 -0.80 -9.47 13.84
CA GLU A 5 -1.09 -8.95 15.19
C GLU A 5 0.16 -8.91 16.09
N ASP A 6 1.31 -9.37 15.61
CA ASP A 6 2.59 -9.42 16.36
C ASP A 6 2.96 -8.04 16.95
N TYR A 7 2.66 -6.97 16.23
CA TYR A 7 2.88 -5.59 16.64
C TYR A 7 2.12 -5.19 17.93
N LEU A 8 1.10 -5.96 18.32
CA LEU A 8 0.31 -5.81 19.55
C LEU A 8 0.82 -6.72 20.68
N TYR A 9 1.11 -7.99 20.40
CA TYR A 9 1.27 -9.03 21.42
C TYR A 9 2.71 -9.49 21.66
N TYR A 10 3.71 -9.03 20.88
CA TYR A 10 5.08 -9.52 20.98
C TYR A 10 5.64 -9.49 22.42
N SER A 11 5.33 -8.45 23.20
CA SER A 11 5.80 -8.31 24.58
C SER A 11 5.10 -9.28 25.54
N GLU A 12 3.80 -9.51 25.37
CA GLU A 12 3.01 -10.46 26.16
C GLU A 12 3.46 -11.91 25.92
N GLU A 13 3.96 -12.19 24.70
CA GLU A 13 4.54 -13.48 24.32
C GLU A 13 6.01 -13.65 24.73
N GLY A 14 6.61 -12.65 25.38
CA GLY A 14 7.98 -12.70 25.89
C GLY A 14 9.06 -12.29 24.89
N TYR A 15 8.69 -11.71 23.73
CA TYR A 15 9.63 -11.12 22.79
C TYR A 15 9.97 -9.68 23.16
N ILE A 16 11.16 -9.22 22.76
CA ILE A 16 11.64 -7.85 22.99
C ILE A 16 11.31 -6.88 21.86
N ALA A 17 10.90 -7.39 20.70
CA ALA A 17 10.54 -6.64 19.50
C ALA A 17 9.71 -7.51 18.54
N PHE A 18 9.13 -6.88 17.52
CA PHE A 18 8.49 -7.53 16.38
C PHE A 18 9.15 -7.11 15.06
N SER A 19 8.87 -7.84 13.99
CA SER A 19 9.25 -7.46 12.62
C SER A 19 8.00 -7.43 11.74
N ASP A 20 7.95 -6.51 10.79
CA ASP A 20 6.97 -6.52 9.71
C ASP A 20 7.67 -6.69 8.35
N TYR A 21 6.91 -7.11 7.34
CA TYR A 21 7.39 -7.19 5.97
C TYR A 21 6.49 -6.32 5.09
N PRO A 22 7.05 -5.40 4.29
CA PRO A 22 6.24 -4.55 3.42
C PRO A 22 5.48 -5.39 2.40
N THR A 23 4.34 -4.87 1.94
CA THR A 23 3.43 -5.52 0.99
C THR A 23 4.00 -5.58 -0.44
N LEU A 24 5.18 -6.17 -0.58
CA LEU A 24 5.83 -6.45 -1.85
C LEU A 24 5.37 -7.82 -2.32
N SER A 25 4.55 -7.85 -3.37
CA SER A 25 4.25 -9.11 -4.07
C SER A 25 5.43 -9.48 -4.98
N ALA A 26 6.15 -10.56 -4.60
CA ALA A 26 6.68 -11.64 -5.43
C ALA A 26 8.10 -12.08 -5.03
N GLU A 27 8.34 -13.40 -5.14
CA GLU A 27 9.66 -13.99 -5.30
C GLU A 27 10.42 -13.32 -6.45
N TYR A 28 11.74 -13.24 -6.32
CA TYR A 28 12.61 -12.76 -7.39
C TYR A 28 12.37 -13.59 -8.67
N GLN A 29 12.00 -12.93 -9.77
CA GLN A 29 11.90 -13.55 -11.09
C GLN A 29 12.89 -12.88 -12.04
N ASP A 30 13.61 -13.71 -12.80
CA ASP A 30 14.45 -13.24 -13.91
C ASP A 30 13.57 -12.66 -15.02
N GLY A 31 13.75 -11.37 -15.31
CA GLY A 31 13.00 -10.62 -16.34
C GLY A 31 11.77 -9.86 -15.81
N GLY A 32 11.33 -8.86 -16.57
CA GLY A 32 10.14 -8.08 -16.24
C GLY A 32 8.86 -8.78 -16.72
N PHE A 33 7.97 -9.15 -15.80
CA PHE A 33 6.64 -9.63 -16.14
C PHE A 33 5.74 -8.45 -16.53
N ALA A 34 5.04 -8.54 -17.66
CA ALA A 34 3.97 -7.59 -17.97
C ALA A 34 2.73 -8.01 -17.17
N PRO A 35 2.34 -7.26 -16.12
CA PRO A 35 1.31 -7.73 -15.21
C PRO A 35 -0.05 -7.68 -15.89
N ARG A 36 -0.82 -8.76 -15.73
CA ARG A 36 -2.19 -8.86 -16.26
C ARG A 36 -3.13 -7.85 -15.58
N ALA A 37 -2.87 -7.55 -14.32
CA ALA A 37 -3.60 -6.63 -13.47
C ALA A 37 -2.63 -5.63 -12.81
N VAL A 38 -3.07 -4.38 -12.61
CA VAL A 38 -2.33 -3.43 -11.76
C VAL A 38 -2.96 -3.40 -10.39
N ALA A 39 -2.15 -3.66 -9.36
CA ALA A 39 -2.56 -3.62 -7.97
C ALA A 39 -1.80 -2.54 -7.20
N ILE A 40 -2.49 -1.84 -6.30
CA ILE A 40 -1.92 -0.91 -5.33
C ILE A 40 -2.32 -1.42 -3.94
N HIS A 41 -1.34 -1.57 -3.06
CA HIS A 41 -1.53 -1.95 -1.66
C HIS A 41 -1.24 -0.74 -0.77
N ILE A 42 -2.15 -0.47 0.15
CA ILE A 42 -2.04 0.60 1.15
C ILE A 42 -2.33 -0.02 2.52
N ILE A 43 -1.40 0.13 3.45
CA ILE A 43 -1.62 -0.25 4.85
C ILE A 43 -2.41 0.85 5.55
N TYR A 44 -3.23 0.52 6.54
CA TYR A 44 -3.93 1.52 7.34
C TYR A 44 -4.40 0.93 8.66
N PHE A 45 -4.49 1.76 9.69
CA PHE A 45 -5.19 1.45 10.92
C PHE A 45 -6.68 1.69 10.75
N ASP A 46 -7.50 0.68 11.04
CA ASP A 46 -8.96 0.81 11.06
C ASP A 46 -9.46 1.58 12.30
N ASN A 47 -10.78 1.64 12.47
CA ASN A 47 -11.41 2.36 13.57
C ASN A 47 -11.17 1.70 14.94
N GLU A 48 -10.69 0.45 14.95
CA GLU A 48 -10.30 -0.29 16.16
C GLU A 48 -8.77 -0.27 16.35
N ASP A 49 -8.04 0.61 15.64
CA ASP A 49 -6.57 0.68 15.62
C ASP A 49 -5.89 -0.64 15.23
N LYS A 50 -6.59 -1.47 14.44
CA LYS A 50 -6.02 -2.69 13.87
C LYS A 50 -5.38 -2.40 12.53
N LEU A 51 -4.16 -2.88 12.33
CA LEU A 51 -3.42 -2.71 11.09
C LEU A 51 -4.00 -3.62 9.99
N ARG A 52 -4.38 -3.01 8.87
CA ARG A 52 -5.03 -3.66 7.72
C ARG A 52 -4.31 -3.30 6.43
N ILE A 53 -4.56 -4.09 5.38
CA ILE A 53 -4.19 -3.77 4.00
C ILE A 53 -5.46 -3.60 3.17
N LYS A 54 -5.54 -2.47 2.46
CA LYS A 54 -6.50 -2.24 1.38
C LYS A 54 -5.83 -2.57 0.04
N HIS A 55 -6.48 -3.43 -0.74
CA HIS A 55 -6.02 -3.87 -2.06
C HIS A 55 -6.87 -3.20 -3.14
N PHE A 56 -6.25 -2.42 -4.01
CA PHE A 56 -6.89 -1.77 -5.15
C PHE A 56 -6.41 -2.42 -6.44
N VAL A 57 -7.31 -3.00 -7.22
CA VAL A 57 -6.97 -3.73 -8.45
C VAL A 57 -7.75 -3.20 -9.65
N SER A 58 -7.12 -3.21 -10.82
CA SER A 58 -7.77 -2.96 -12.10
C SER A 58 -8.86 -4.01 -12.40
N ASP A 59 -9.94 -3.60 -13.06
CA ASP A 59 -11.07 -4.49 -13.38
C ASP A 59 -10.77 -5.44 -14.55
N ALA A 60 -9.97 -5.00 -15.54
CA ALA A 60 -9.62 -5.80 -16.70
C ALA A 60 -8.30 -6.54 -16.48
N ASN A 61 -8.35 -7.88 -16.44
CA ASN A 61 -7.18 -8.74 -16.16
C ASN A 61 -6.91 -9.76 -17.29
N ASN A 62 -7.53 -9.59 -18.46
CA ASN A 62 -7.57 -10.61 -19.51
C ASN A 62 -6.30 -10.65 -20.38
N ASP A 63 -5.52 -9.57 -20.42
CA ASP A 63 -4.29 -9.47 -21.20
C ASP A 63 -3.23 -8.63 -20.47
N ILE A 64 -2.10 -8.37 -21.12
CA ILE A 64 -1.01 -7.51 -20.61
C ILE A 64 -1.05 -6.09 -21.22
N SER A 65 -2.06 -5.78 -22.03
CA SER A 65 -2.15 -4.51 -22.75
C SER A 65 -2.56 -3.38 -21.80
N ASN A 66 -2.33 -2.14 -22.25
CA ASN A 66 -2.77 -0.90 -21.58
C ASN A 66 -2.51 -0.82 -20.06
N PRO A 67 -1.24 -0.94 -19.60
CA PRO A 67 -0.91 -0.84 -18.18
C PRO A 67 -1.27 0.51 -17.57
N ALA A 68 -1.22 1.61 -18.35
CA ALA A 68 -1.62 2.93 -17.90
C ALA A 68 -3.12 3.02 -17.60
N GLY A 69 -3.98 2.46 -18.45
CA GLY A 69 -5.42 2.40 -18.22
C GLY A 69 -5.77 1.53 -17.02
N LYS A 70 -5.11 0.38 -16.84
CA LYS A 70 -5.28 -0.48 -15.66
C LYS A 70 -4.86 0.25 -14.37
N PHE A 71 -3.73 0.96 -14.40
CA PHE A 71 -3.31 1.80 -13.29
C PHE A 71 -4.35 2.88 -12.97
N SER A 72 -4.87 3.58 -13.99
CA SER A 72 -5.89 4.63 -13.84
C SER A 72 -7.12 4.14 -13.05
N VAL A 73 -7.60 2.92 -13.35
CA VAL A 73 -8.70 2.29 -12.60
C VAL A 73 -8.31 2.01 -11.14
N ALA A 74 -7.14 1.42 -10.90
CA ALA A 74 -6.70 1.09 -9.54
C ALA A 74 -6.50 2.35 -8.69
N ILE A 75 -5.84 3.39 -9.22
CA ILE A 75 -5.60 4.63 -8.49
C ILE A 75 -6.87 5.44 -8.27
N HIS A 76 -7.84 5.38 -9.20
CA HIS A 76 -9.15 6.00 -9.00
C HIS A 76 -9.85 5.42 -7.77
N LYS A 77 -9.85 4.09 -7.62
CA LYS A 77 -10.40 3.42 -6.43
C LYS A 77 -9.69 3.82 -5.14
N LEU A 78 -8.36 3.98 -5.20
CA LEU A 78 -7.55 4.47 -4.07
C LEU A 78 -7.97 5.89 -3.66
N VAL A 79 -8.04 6.83 -4.61
CA VAL A 79 -8.37 8.23 -4.32
C VAL A 79 -9.81 8.39 -3.82
N LEU A 80 -10.75 7.58 -4.33
CA LEU A 80 -12.11 7.58 -3.79
C LEU A 80 -12.16 7.08 -2.34
N TRP A 81 -11.40 6.03 -2.02
CA TRP A 81 -11.34 5.47 -0.67
C TRP A 81 -10.64 6.39 0.32
N GLU A 82 -9.56 7.06 -0.10
CA GLU A 82 -8.74 7.94 0.73
C GLU A 82 -9.54 9.11 1.33
N ARG A 83 -10.58 9.60 0.64
CA ARG A 83 -11.44 10.69 1.13
C ARG A 83 -12.13 10.41 2.48
N GLY A 84 -12.30 9.13 2.82
CA GLY A 84 -12.88 8.70 4.11
C GLY A 84 -11.82 8.25 5.11
N LEU A 85 -10.54 8.43 4.81
CA LEU A 85 -9.44 7.90 5.60
C LEU A 85 -9.06 8.87 6.73
N GLU A 86 -8.90 8.34 7.94
CA GLU A 86 -8.47 9.13 9.09
C GLU A 86 -7.05 9.71 8.92
N ASN A 87 -6.80 10.87 9.53
CA ASN A 87 -5.51 11.56 9.48
C ASN A 87 -4.32 10.71 9.94
N LYS A 88 -4.54 9.77 10.87
CA LYS A 88 -3.50 8.83 11.35
C LYS A 88 -2.94 7.93 10.25
N ASN A 89 -3.65 7.81 9.12
CA ASN A 89 -3.26 7.02 7.95
C ASN A 89 -2.78 7.90 6.77
N GLN A 90 -2.64 9.21 6.97
CA GLN A 90 -2.11 10.10 5.95
C GLN A 90 -0.58 10.04 5.89
N SER A 91 -0.02 10.23 4.69
CA SER A 91 1.43 10.15 4.44
C SER A 91 1.81 10.89 3.16
N SER A 92 3.09 11.22 3.01
CA SER A 92 3.64 11.74 1.76
C SER A 92 3.49 10.72 0.62
N GLY A 93 3.66 9.43 0.90
CA GLY A 93 3.41 8.34 -0.06
C GLY A 93 2.02 8.39 -0.69
N LEU A 94 0.99 8.56 0.14
CA LEU A 94 -0.40 8.66 -0.28
C LEU A 94 -0.68 9.95 -1.06
N ASN A 95 -0.15 11.08 -0.60
CA ASN A 95 -0.28 12.36 -1.31
C ASN A 95 0.30 12.30 -2.73
N ASN A 96 1.46 11.64 -2.90
CA ASN A 96 2.05 11.45 -4.22
C ASN A 96 1.16 10.60 -5.16
N PHE A 97 0.40 9.62 -4.63
CA PHE A 97 -0.61 8.92 -5.45
C PHE A 97 -1.72 9.89 -5.89
N ILE A 98 -2.22 10.74 -4.99
CA ILE A 98 -3.25 11.73 -5.31
C ILE A 98 -2.75 12.69 -6.40
N GLU A 99 -1.49 13.13 -6.33
CA GLU A 99 -0.87 13.96 -7.38
C GLU A 99 -0.79 13.24 -8.73
N LEU A 100 -0.39 11.96 -8.75
CA LEU A 100 -0.37 11.16 -9.98
C LEU A 100 -1.76 11.02 -10.59
N TYR A 101 -2.78 10.83 -9.75
CA TYR A 101 -4.17 10.77 -10.19
C TYR A 101 -4.64 12.08 -10.81
N ASN A 102 -4.44 13.20 -10.11
CA ASN A 102 -4.84 14.52 -10.58
C ASN A 102 -4.13 14.93 -11.88
N ALA A 103 -2.87 14.51 -12.04
CA ALA A 103 -2.10 14.73 -13.26
C ALA A 103 -2.41 13.73 -14.39
N SER A 104 -3.29 12.74 -14.16
CA SER A 104 -3.57 11.62 -15.08
C SER A 104 -2.28 10.94 -15.60
N ARG A 105 -1.27 10.81 -14.73
CA ARG A 105 0.07 10.36 -15.10
C ARG A 105 0.36 8.96 -14.58
N TYR A 106 0.77 8.08 -15.49
CA TYR A 106 1.36 6.79 -15.14
C TYR A 106 2.88 6.82 -15.31
N SER A 107 3.60 6.64 -14.20
CA SER A 107 5.07 6.70 -14.16
C SER A 107 5.73 5.31 -14.02
N GLY A 108 5.01 4.25 -14.35
CA GLY A 108 5.51 2.87 -14.29
C GLY A 108 5.39 2.19 -12.92
N PHE A 109 5.54 0.87 -12.93
CA PHE A 109 5.38 0.01 -11.73
C PHE A 109 6.38 0.32 -10.62
N GLY A 110 7.60 0.76 -10.97
CA GLY A 110 8.60 1.13 -9.97
C GLY A 110 8.14 2.28 -9.08
N ILE A 111 7.45 3.27 -9.65
CA ILE A 111 6.88 4.38 -8.87
C ILE A 111 5.73 3.91 -7.99
N VAL A 112 4.85 3.05 -8.49
CA VAL A 112 3.77 2.47 -7.67
C VAL A 112 4.33 1.77 -6.43
N LYS A 113 5.34 0.91 -6.61
CA LYS A 113 6.01 0.22 -5.50
C LYS A 113 6.69 1.20 -4.54
N LYS A 114 7.42 2.18 -5.08
CA LYS A 114 8.08 3.22 -4.28
C LYS A 114 7.09 3.95 -3.38
N LEU A 115 5.95 4.37 -3.92
CA LEU A 115 4.95 5.13 -3.18
C LEU A 115 4.25 4.27 -2.13
N SER A 116 3.92 3.01 -2.45
CA SER A 116 3.38 2.05 -1.47
C SER A 116 4.36 1.81 -0.31
N SER A 117 5.66 1.63 -0.60
CA SER A 117 6.69 1.47 0.45
C SER A 117 6.89 2.73 1.27
N MET A 118 6.89 3.91 0.62
CA MET A 118 7.01 5.20 1.31
C MET A 118 5.86 5.41 2.29
N HIS A 119 4.63 5.16 1.84
CA HIS A 119 3.45 5.17 2.70
C HIS A 119 3.59 4.19 3.88
N HIS A 120 3.97 2.93 3.61
CA HIS A 120 4.14 1.90 4.65
C HIS A 120 5.09 2.36 5.74
N LEU A 121 6.29 2.81 5.35
CA LEU A 121 7.32 3.25 6.29
C LEU A 121 6.88 4.45 7.12
N GLU A 122 6.17 5.42 6.52
CA GLU A 122 5.65 6.59 7.24
C GLU A 122 4.60 6.20 8.30
N ILE A 123 3.68 5.30 7.97
CA ILE A 123 2.66 4.82 8.92
C ILE A 123 3.29 4.04 10.07
N MET A 124 4.21 3.12 9.77
CA MET A 124 4.88 2.33 10.81
C MET A 124 5.81 3.18 11.68
N ASN A 125 6.54 4.14 11.09
CA ASN A 125 7.38 5.06 11.86
C ASN A 125 6.55 5.89 12.84
N ARG A 126 5.38 6.38 12.42
CA ARG A 126 4.46 7.11 13.31
C ARG A 126 3.99 6.22 14.46
N TYR A 127 3.52 5.01 14.15
CA TYR A 127 3.09 4.02 15.15
C TYR A 127 4.17 3.71 16.18
N LEU A 128 5.42 3.52 15.74
CA LEU A 128 6.55 3.21 16.62
C LEU A 128 6.97 4.44 17.46
N SER A 129 6.92 5.64 16.88
CA SER A 129 7.31 6.88 17.58
C SER A 129 6.35 7.25 18.72
N GLU A 130 5.06 6.88 18.61
CA GLU A 130 4.06 7.10 19.66
C GLU A 130 4.21 6.12 20.84
N ARG A 131 5.02 5.07 20.69
CA ARG A 131 5.26 4.02 21.69
C ARG A 131 6.66 4.09 22.35
N ALA A 132 7.53 4.98 21.88
CA ALA A 132 8.87 5.20 22.41
C ALA A 132 8.86 6.15 23.62
#